data_AF-F2IZ58-F1
#
_entry.id   AF-F2IZ58-F1
#
_cell.length_a   1.000
_cell.length_b   1.000
_cell.length_c   1.000
_cell.angle_alpha   90.00
_cell.angle_beta   90.00
_cell.angle_gamma   90.00
#
_symmetry.space_group_name_H-M   'P 1'
#
loop_
_entity.id
_entity.type
_entity.pdbx_description
1 polymer ?
#
loop_
_entity_poly.entity_id
_entity_poly.type
_entity_poly.pdbx_seq_one_letter_code
_entity_poly.pdbx_strand_id
1 'polypeptide(L)'
;MPQAEHGVGFPPFDASTFASQLLWLAITFGLFYWIMKNVALPRIAGILEDRRDRIAGDLAEADRLKRDTDEAIAAYEQALAEARAKARGIAHDTREKLKAENDARREKAEAGIATKLSEAEARIASIKTEALAQVGEIATETSSALVEALIGKTPTKTDLNKAVKAAME
;
A
#
# COMPACT_ATOMS: atom_id res chain seq x y z
N MET A 1 67.19 54.54 -93.33
CA MET A 1 66.98 53.49 -92.30
C MET A 1 68.27 53.36 -91.49
N PRO A 2 68.26 52.94 -90.21
CA PRO A 2 67.14 52.37 -89.44
C PRO A 2 66.70 53.20 -88.23
N GLN A 3 65.49 52.91 -87.75
CA GLN A 3 64.99 53.26 -86.42
C GLN A 3 65.27 52.09 -85.44
N ALA A 4 65.47 52.38 -84.15
CA ALA A 4 65.29 51.43 -83.05
C ALA A 4 65.15 52.24 -81.74
N GLU A 5 63.93 52.38 -81.22
CA GLU A 5 63.34 51.60 -80.11
C GLU A 5 63.55 52.27 -78.74
N HIS A 6 62.60 53.14 -78.39
CA HIS A 6 62.37 53.56 -77.01
C HIS A 6 61.66 52.42 -76.29
N GLY A 7 62.28 51.88 -75.24
CA GLY A 7 61.75 50.78 -74.43
C GLY A 7 60.35 51.08 -73.91
N VAL A 8 59.35 50.49 -74.56
CA VAL A 8 57.97 50.43 -74.05
C VAL A 8 58.02 49.47 -72.87
N GLY A 9 58.00 50.03 -71.65
CA GLY A 9 57.85 49.26 -70.42
C GLY A 9 56.65 48.33 -70.53
N PHE A 10 56.74 47.14 -69.92
CA PHE A 10 55.71 46.10 -69.97
C PHE A 10 54.31 46.72 -69.81
N PRO A 11 53.45 46.70 -70.86
CA PRO A 11 52.21 47.47 -70.91
C PRO A 11 51.29 47.35 -69.67
N PRO A 12 51.24 46.22 -68.96
CA PRO A 12 50.50 46.07 -67.70
C PRO A 12 50.96 46.95 -66.52
N PHE A 13 52.15 47.55 -66.55
CA PHE A 13 52.69 48.38 -65.46
C PHE A 13 52.74 49.88 -65.81
N ASP A 14 51.86 50.35 -66.71
CA ASP A 14 51.70 51.77 -66.96
C ASP A 14 50.95 52.47 -65.80
N ALA A 15 51.70 53.24 -65.02
CA ALA A 15 51.21 53.92 -63.81
C ALA A 15 50.10 54.95 -64.07
N SER A 16 49.92 55.40 -65.31
CA SER A 16 48.82 56.30 -65.69
C SER A 16 47.43 55.67 -65.52
N THR A 17 47.34 54.32 -65.56
CA THR A 17 46.07 53.59 -65.45
C THR A 17 45.70 53.21 -64.00
N PHE A 18 46.65 53.28 -63.06
CA PHE A 18 46.45 52.83 -61.68
C PHE A 18 45.38 53.63 -60.94
N ALA A 19 45.27 54.94 -61.19
CA ALA A 19 44.23 55.76 -60.56
C ALA A 19 42.81 55.29 -60.92
N SER A 20 42.57 54.93 -62.19
CA SER A 20 41.28 54.41 -62.66
C SER A 20 41.00 53.01 -62.10
N GLN A 21 42.01 52.15 -62.07
CA GLN A 21 41.90 50.80 -61.46
C GLN A 21 41.56 50.89 -59.98
N LEU A 22 42.22 51.77 -59.22
CA LEU A 22 41.96 51.98 -57.80
C LEU A 22 40.56 52.57 -57.55
N LEU A 23 40.10 53.49 -58.41
CA LEU A 23 38.74 54.03 -58.33
C LEU A 23 37.68 52.94 -58.52
N TRP A 24 37.80 52.14 -59.58
CA TRP A 24 36.87 51.04 -59.84
C TRP A 24 36.95 49.94 -58.79
N LEU A 25 38.15 49.65 -58.28
CA LEU A 25 38.33 48.73 -57.14
C LEU A 25 37.58 49.24 -55.92
N ALA A 26 37.72 50.52 -55.55
CA ALA A 26 37.02 51.10 -54.41
C ALA A 26 35.49 51.07 -54.58
N ILE A 27 34.98 51.37 -55.77
CA ILE A 27 33.54 51.33 -56.08
C ILE A 27 33.00 49.90 -55.98
N THR A 28 33.64 48.93 -56.65
CA THR A 28 33.19 47.54 -56.68
C THR A 28 33.34 46.86 -55.31
N PHE A 29 34.44 47.12 -54.61
CA PHE A 29 34.66 46.64 -53.24
C PHE A 29 33.67 47.26 -52.26
N GLY A 30 33.39 48.57 -52.36
CA GLY A 30 32.40 49.25 -51.53
C GLY A 30 30.99 48.71 -51.75
N LEU A 31 30.60 48.47 -53.00
CA LEU A 31 29.31 47.84 -53.33
C LEU A 31 29.22 46.41 -52.78
N PHE A 32 30.28 45.60 -52.98
CA PHE A 32 30.34 44.24 -52.45
C PHE A 32 30.27 44.21 -50.93
N TYR A 33 31.02 45.10 -50.25
CA TYR A 33 31.00 45.25 -48.79
C TYR A 33 29.60 45.63 -48.30
N TRP A 34 28.93 46.55 -48.98
CA TRP A 34 27.56 46.96 -48.64
C TRP A 34 26.57 45.79 -48.76
N ILE A 35 26.67 44.97 -49.82
CA ILE A 35 25.87 43.75 -49.99
C ILE A 35 26.18 42.73 -48.88
N MET A 36 27.47 42.50 -48.59
CA MET A 36 27.91 41.57 -47.56
C MET A 36 27.36 41.97 -46.18
N LYS A 37 27.47 43.26 -45.84
CA LYS A 37 26.97 43.85 -44.60
C LYS A 37 25.46 43.71 -44.45
N ASN A 38 24.70 44.03 -45.50
CA ASN A 38 23.25 44.14 -45.38
C ASN A 38 22.49 42.86 -45.74
N VAL A 39 23.11 41.88 -46.39
CA VAL A 39 22.43 40.66 -46.85
C VAL A 39 23.07 39.41 -46.31
N ALA A 40 24.36 39.21 -46.53
CA ALA A 40 25.01 37.93 -46.18
C ALA A 40 25.18 37.76 -44.67
N LEU A 41 25.74 38.76 -43.97
CA LEU A 41 25.91 38.73 -42.52
C LEU A 41 24.58 38.57 -41.76
N PRO A 42 23.51 39.36 -42.02
CA PRO A 42 22.26 39.20 -41.30
C PRO A 42 21.60 37.85 -41.56
N ARG A 43 21.71 37.28 -42.78
CA ARG A 43 21.20 35.93 -43.06
C ARG A 43 21.92 34.86 -42.25
N ILE A 44 23.24 34.92 -42.14
CA ILE A 44 24.02 33.95 -41.35
C ILE A 44 23.72 34.12 -39.86
N ALA A 45 23.61 35.36 -39.38
CA ALA A 45 23.25 35.66 -38.00
C ALA A 45 21.86 35.10 -37.64
N GLY A 46 20.86 35.28 -38.52
CA GLY A 46 19.52 34.73 -38.31
C GLY A 46 19.52 33.20 -38.21
N ILE A 47 20.23 32.50 -39.11
CA ILE A 47 20.33 31.02 -39.06
C ILE A 47 21.01 30.55 -37.77
N LEU A 48 22.04 31.27 -37.31
CA LEU A 48 22.72 30.93 -36.07
C LEU A 48 21.80 31.13 -34.86
N GLU A 49 21.06 32.24 -34.83
CA GLU A 49 20.12 32.53 -33.75
C GLU A 49 18.97 31.51 -33.73
N ASP A 50 18.33 31.22 -34.87
CA ASP A 50 17.27 30.21 -34.97
C ASP A 50 17.72 28.85 -34.43
N ARG A 51 18.96 28.45 -34.73
CA ARG A 51 19.54 27.20 -34.20
C ARG A 51 19.75 27.28 -32.69
N ARG A 52 20.27 28.40 -32.19
CA ARG A 52 20.50 28.60 -30.75
C ARG A 52 19.19 28.59 -29.98
N ASP A 53 18.18 29.30 -30.47
CA ASP A 53 16.85 29.37 -29.88
C ASP A 53 16.17 28.01 -29.88
N ARG A 54 16.28 27.27 -30.99
CA ARG A 54 15.74 25.91 -31.06
C ARG A 54 16.42 24.97 -30.07
N ILE A 55 17.76 24.98 -30.00
CA ILE A 55 18.51 24.15 -29.05
C ILE A 55 18.16 24.53 -27.60
N ALA A 56 18.08 25.83 -27.30
CA ALA A 56 17.73 26.32 -25.97
C ALA A 56 16.29 25.92 -25.60
N GLY A 57 15.34 26.02 -26.54
CA GLY A 57 13.96 25.58 -26.37
C GLY A 57 13.85 24.07 -26.14
N ASP A 58 14.53 23.27 -26.97
CA ASP A 58 14.54 21.81 -26.84
C ASP A 58 15.17 21.38 -25.49
N LEU A 59 16.24 22.04 -25.05
CA LEU A 59 16.87 21.77 -23.75
C LEU A 59 15.96 22.18 -22.58
N ALA A 60 15.33 23.35 -22.66
CA ALA A 60 14.41 23.82 -21.62
C ALA A 60 13.19 22.89 -21.48
N GLU A 61 12.65 22.41 -22.61
CA GLU A 61 11.54 21.47 -22.60
C GLU A 61 11.98 20.09 -22.07
N ALA A 62 13.17 19.61 -22.45
CA ALA A 62 13.72 18.38 -21.90
C ALA A 62 13.92 18.46 -20.37
N ASP A 63 14.45 19.58 -19.86
CA ASP A 63 14.61 19.81 -18.43
C ASP A 63 13.26 19.91 -17.71
N ARG A 64 12.25 20.55 -18.32
CA ARG A 64 10.89 20.61 -17.80
C ARG A 64 10.28 19.22 -17.69
N LEU A 65 10.31 18.44 -18.77
CA LEU A 65 9.77 17.07 -18.80
C LEU A 65 10.50 16.16 -17.81
N LYS A 66 11.81 16.32 -17.64
CA LYS A 66 12.58 15.60 -16.64
C LYS A 66 12.10 15.94 -15.22
N ARG A 67 11.95 17.22 -14.90
CA ARG A 67 11.46 17.67 -13.58
C ARG A 67 10.04 17.17 -13.30
N ASP A 68 9.15 17.27 -14.28
CA ASP A 68 7.77 16.78 -14.17
C ASP A 68 7.76 15.26 -13.92
N THR A 69 8.66 14.52 -14.57
CA THR A 69 8.81 13.06 -14.38
C THR A 69 9.35 12.73 -13.00
N ASP A 70 10.42 13.42 -12.55
CA ASP A 70 11.02 13.22 -11.24
C ASP A 70 10.01 13.52 -10.11
N GLU A 71 9.21 14.59 -10.26
CA GLU A 71 8.12 14.93 -9.34
C GLU A 71 7.01 13.87 -9.34
N ALA A 72 6.59 13.39 -10.52
CA ALA A 72 5.60 12.33 -10.63
C ALA A 72 6.07 11.01 -10.00
N ILE A 73 7.34 10.65 -10.18
CA ILE A 73 7.96 9.48 -9.55
C ILE A 73 7.95 9.64 -8.02
N ALA A 74 8.39 10.79 -7.51
CA ALA A 74 8.41 11.04 -6.07
C ALA A 74 7.00 10.97 -5.45
N ALA A 75 6.01 11.58 -6.10
CA ALA A 75 4.62 11.53 -5.67
C ALA A 75 4.05 10.10 -5.70
N TYR A 76 4.37 9.32 -6.74
CA TYR A 76 3.96 7.93 -6.86
C TYR A 76 4.58 7.06 -5.75
N GLU A 77 5.88 7.20 -5.49
CA GLU A 77 6.58 6.47 -4.44
C GLU A 77 6.04 6.81 -3.05
N GLN A 78 5.77 8.10 -2.78
CA GLN A 78 5.14 8.54 -1.55
C GLN A 78 3.74 7.92 -1.38
N ALA A 79 2.89 8.02 -2.41
CA ALA A 79 1.54 7.44 -2.37
C ALA A 79 1.57 5.93 -2.13
N LEU A 80 2.53 5.22 -2.74
CA LEU A 80 2.72 3.78 -2.54
C LEU A 80 3.18 3.46 -1.10
N ALA A 81 4.09 4.26 -0.55
CA ALA A 81 4.56 4.11 0.83
C ALA A 81 3.43 4.34 1.83
N GLU A 82 2.64 5.40 1.65
CA GLU A 82 1.46 5.71 2.46
C GLU A 82 0.40 4.62 2.37
N ALA A 83 0.10 4.13 1.17
CA ALA A 83 -0.85 3.03 0.98
C ALA A 83 -0.40 1.75 1.70
N ARG A 84 0.89 1.40 1.61
CA ARG A 84 1.47 0.25 2.33
C ARG A 84 1.46 0.44 3.84
N ALA A 85 1.69 1.66 4.34
CA ALA A 85 1.60 1.98 5.75
C ALA A 85 0.16 1.85 6.26
N LYS A 86 -0.80 2.42 5.52
CA LYS A 86 -2.23 2.32 5.84
C LYS A 86 -2.74 0.89 5.83
N ALA A 87 -2.35 0.09 4.83
CA ALA A 87 -2.71 -1.32 4.77
C ALA A 87 -2.17 -2.11 5.98
N ARG A 88 -0.92 -1.86 6.38
CA ARG A 88 -0.33 -2.44 7.59
C ARG A 88 -1.06 -2.01 8.87
N GLY A 89 -1.41 -0.73 8.96
CA GLY A 89 -2.22 -0.20 10.07
C GLY A 89 -3.59 -0.89 10.18
N ILE A 90 -4.32 -0.97 9.06
CA ILE A 90 -5.63 -1.66 9.02
C ILE A 90 -5.49 -3.12 9.44
N ALA A 91 -4.48 -3.83 8.94
CA ALA A 91 -4.25 -5.24 9.27
C ALA A 91 -3.93 -5.41 10.77
N HIS A 92 -3.13 -4.52 11.35
CA HIS A 92 -2.82 -4.51 12.77
C HIS A 92 -4.07 -4.24 13.62
N ASP A 93 -4.78 -3.16 13.34
CA ASP A 93 -5.99 -2.77 14.09
C ASP A 93 -7.08 -3.85 14.00
N THR A 94 -7.22 -4.49 12.84
CA THR A 94 -8.18 -5.58 12.66
C THR A 94 -7.78 -6.80 13.49
N ARG A 95 -6.49 -7.16 13.54
CA ARG A 95 -6.01 -8.28 14.38
C ARG A 95 -6.24 -8.01 15.85
N GLU A 96 -5.94 -6.80 16.34
CA GLU A 96 -6.16 -6.42 17.73
C GLU A 96 -7.66 -6.46 18.09
N LYS A 97 -8.53 -5.91 17.23
CA LYS A 97 -9.98 -5.99 17.42
C LYS A 97 -10.50 -7.43 17.44
N LEU A 98 -10.06 -8.27 16.50
CA LEU A 98 -10.47 -9.67 16.44
C LEU A 98 -9.97 -10.45 17.65
N LYS A 99 -8.76 -10.18 18.14
CA LYS A 99 -8.23 -10.79 19.36
C LYS A 99 -9.08 -10.42 20.57
N ALA A 100 -9.35 -9.13 20.78
CA ALA A 100 -10.20 -8.66 21.87
C ALA A 100 -11.62 -9.25 21.79
N GLU A 101 -12.21 -9.33 20.59
CA GLU A 101 -13.51 -9.95 20.40
C GLU A 101 -13.49 -11.46 20.69
N ASN A 102 -12.43 -12.16 20.27
CA ASN A 102 -12.26 -13.59 20.54
C ASN A 102 -12.13 -13.86 22.04
N ASP A 103 -11.31 -13.08 22.74
CA ASP A 103 -11.12 -13.18 24.19
C ASP A 103 -12.45 -12.94 24.92
N ALA A 104 -13.20 -11.91 24.53
CA ALA A 104 -14.52 -11.63 25.12
C ALA A 104 -15.56 -12.73 24.83
N ARG A 105 -15.56 -13.30 23.62
CA ARG A 105 -16.44 -14.44 23.29
C ARG A 105 -16.05 -15.69 24.06
N ARG A 106 -14.75 -15.92 24.25
CA ARG A 106 -14.23 -17.04 25.02
C ARG A 106 -14.62 -16.92 26.49
N GLU A 107 -14.43 -15.76 27.11
CA GLU A 107 -14.84 -15.50 28.50
C GLU A 107 -16.35 -15.74 28.70
N LYS A 108 -17.18 -15.23 27.77
CA LYS A 108 -18.64 -15.50 27.79
C LYS A 108 -18.97 -16.99 27.67
N ALA A 109 -18.28 -17.71 26.79
CA ALA A 109 -18.48 -19.13 26.62
C ALA A 109 -18.08 -19.92 27.88
N GLU A 110 -16.93 -19.59 28.47
CA GLU A 110 -16.44 -20.19 29.72
C GLU A 110 -17.42 -19.92 30.88
N ALA A 111 -17.93 -18.69 31.03
CA ALA A 111 -18.96 -18.36 32.03
C ALA A 111 -20.27 -19.14 31.80
N GLY A 112 -20.70 -19.28 30.55
CA GLY A 112 -21.88 -20.07 30.20
C GLY A 112 -21.72 -21.56 30.48
N ILE A 113 -20.52 -22.11 30.25
CA ILE A 113 -20.18 -23.50 30.59
C ILE A 113 -20.18 -23.68 32.11
N ALA A 114 -19.56 -22.77 32.86
CA ALA A 114 -19.53 -22.83 34.32
C ALA A 114 -20.95 -22.81 34.92
N THR A 115 -21.83 -21.97 34.37
CA THR A 115 -23.24 -21.90 34.80
C THR A 115 -23.95 -23.23 34.55
N LYS A 116 -23.85 -23.79 33.34
CA LYS A 116 -24.45 -25.09 32.99
C LYS A 116 -23.90 -26.23 33.84
N LEU A 117 -22.62 -26.21 34.17
CA LEU A 117 -22.00 -27.20 35.04
C LEU A 117 -22.60 -27.13 36.44
N SER A 118 -22.71 -25.93 37.01
CA SER A 118 -23.33 -25.72 38.32
C SER A 118 -24.80 -26.16 38.36
N GLU A 119 -25.58 -25.83 37.31
CA GLU A 119 -26.98 -26.29 37.18
C GLU A 119 -27.07 -27.82 37.09
N ALA A 120 -26.17 -28.46 36.32
CA ALA A 120 -26.12 -29.91 36.20
C ALA A 120 -25.75 -30.57 37.53
N GLU A 121 -24.77 -30.04 38.25
CA GLU A 121 -24.37 -30.53 39.58
C GLU A 121 -25.52 -30.42 40.59
N ALA A 122 -26.23 -29.28 40.62
CA ALA A 122 -27.40 -29.09 41.47
C ALA A 122 -28.53 -30.08 41.13
N ARG A 123 -28.78 -30.31 39.84
CA ARG A 123 -29.77 -31.29 39.38
C ARG A 123 -29.39 -32.72 39.77
N ILE A 124 -28.12 -33.09 39.59
CA ILE A 124 -27.61 -34.41 40.01
C ILE A 124 -27.76 -34.59 41.52
N ALA A 125 -27.45 -33.56 42.32
CA ALA A 125 -27.62 -33.59 43.76
C ALA A 125 -29.10 -33.78 44.16
N SER A 126 -30.04 -33.06 43.53
CA SER A 126 -31.48 -33.23 43.77
C SER A 126 -31.95 -34.65 43.45
N ILE A 127 -31.62 -35.15 42.27
CA ILE A 127 -31.99 -36.51 41.83
C ILE A 127 -31.40 -37.56 42.78
N LYS A 128 -30.15 -37.36 43.23
CA LYS A 128 -29.52 -38.26 44.21
C LYS A 128 -30.27 -38.27 45.53
N THR A 129 -30.66 -37.12 46.04
CA THR A 129 -31.44 -37.02 47.30
C THR A 129 -32.82 -37.66 47.14
N GLU A 130 -33.52 -37.42 46.03
CA GLU A 130 -34.82 -38.03 45.73
C GLU A 130 -34.71 -39.56 45.60
N ALA A 131 -33.72 -40.06 44.87
CA ALA A 131 -33.48 -41.50 44.71
C ALA A 131 -33.17 -42.17 46.06
N LEU A 132 -32.34 -41.55 46.90
CA LEU A 132 -32.03 -42.07 48.24
C LEU A 132 -33.27 -42.08 49.15
N ALA A 133 -34.17 -41.10 49.03
CA ALA A 133 -35.44 -41.11 49.75
C ALA A 133 -36.37 -42.26 49.29
N GLN A 134 -36.46 -42.49 47.98
CA GLN A 134 -37.25 -43.58 47.41
C GLN A 134 -36.72 -44.97 47.79
N VAL A 135 -35.39 -45.13 47.94
CA VAL A 135 -34.79 -46.40 48.41
C VAL A 135 -35.35 -46.81 49.78
N GLY A 136 -35.55 -45.87 50.71
CA GLY A 136 -36.12 -46.18 52.02
C GLY A 136 -37.57 -46.67 51.95
N GLU A 137 -38.36 -46.08 51.05
CA GLU A 137 -39.75 -46.50 50.80
C GLU A 137 -39.79 -47.90 50.17
N ILE A 138 -39.00 -48.13 49.11
CA ILE A 138 -38.88 -49.43 48.44
C ILE A 138 -38.36 -50.51 49.41
N ALA A 139 -37.38 -50.19 50.24
CA ALA A 139 -36.83 -51.11 51.24
C ALA A 139 -37.90 -51.49 52.28
N THR A 140 -38.73 -50.54 52.70
CA THR A 140 -39.84 -50.79 53.64
C THR A 140 -40.93 -51.66 53.02
N GLU A 141 -41.34 -51.35 51.79
CA GLU A 141 -42.36 -52.11 51.06
C GLU A 141 -41.89 -53.54 50.78
N THR A 142 -40.66 -53.69 50.29
CA THR A 142 -40.05 -55.01 50.01
C THR A 142 -39.87 -55.82 51.29
N SER A 143 -39.42 -55.20 52.39
CA SER A 143 -39.27 -55.88 53.68
C SER A 143 -40.63 -56.31 54.25
N SER A 144 -41.67 -55.49 54.10
CA SER A 144 -43.04 -55.85 54.49
C SER A 144 -43.54 -57.08 53.72
N ALA A 145 -43.37 -57.09 52.40
CA ALA A 145 -43.77 -58.21 51.55
C ALA A 145 -43.01 -59.51 51.88
N LEU A 146 -41.71 -59.41 52.15
CA LEU A 146 -40.87 -60.54 52.58
C LEU A 146 -41.34 -61.12 53.92
N VAL A 147 -41.59 -60.28 54.93
CA VAL A 147 -42.02 -60.74 56.26
C VAL A 147 -43.42 -61.36 56.21
N GLU A 148 -44.32 -60.79 55.40
CA GLU A 148 -45.65 -61.36 55.17
C GLU A 148 -45.57 -62.74 54.49
N ALA A 149 -44.71 -62.91 53.48
CA ALA A 149 -44.49 -64.19 52.82
C ALA A 149 -43.85 -65.26 53.73
N LEU A 150 -42.98 -64.85 54.67
CA LEU A 150 -42.26 -65.77 55.56
C LEU A 150 -43.07 -66.19 56.80
N ILE A 151 -43.83 -65.28 57.40
CA ILE A 151 -44.45 -65.48 58.72
C ILE A 151 -45.99 -65.43 58.65
N GLY A 152 -46.56 -65.10 57.49
CA GLY A 152 -48.02 -65.06 57.25
C GLY A 152 -48.76 -63.97 58.03
N LYS A 153 -48.02 -63.01 58.61
CA LYS A 153 -48.56 -61.87 59.36
C LYS A 153 -48.00 -60.57 58.81
N THR A 154 -48.87 -59.63 58.50
CA THR A 154 -48.49 -58.28 58.07
C THR A 154 -47.92 -57.52 59.28
N PRO A 155 -46.65 -57.08 59.25
CA PRO A 155 -46.08 -56.33 60.37
C PRO A 155 -46.67 -54.92 60.46
N THR A 156 -46.67 -54.34 61.65
CA THR A 156 -47.07 -52.95 61.88
C THR A 156 -46.10 -51.99 61.19
N LYS A 157 -46.63 -51.07 60.36
CA LYS A 157 -45.84 -50.07 59.60
C LYS A 157 -44.85 -49.30 60.48
N THR A 158 -45.20 -49.05 61.73
CA THR A 158 -44.36 -48.32 62.70
C THR A 158 -43.10 -49.09 63.08
N ASP A 159 -43.18 -50.41 63.28
CA ASP A 159 -42.04 -51.24 63.67
C ASP A 159 -41.13 -51.55 62.49
N LEU A 160 -41.71 -51.77 61.30
CA LEU A 160 -40.99 -51.90 60.03
C LEU A 160 -40.18 -50.64 59.71
N ASN A 161 -40.80 -49.46 59.75
CA ASN A 161 -40.11 -48.19 59.51
C ASN A 161 -38.95 -47.97 60.48
N LYS A 162 -39.12 -48.35 61.76
CA LYS A 162 -38.08 -48.22 62.78
C LYS A 162 -36.91 -49.18 62.52
N ALA A 163 -37.18 -50.42 62.13
CA ALA A 163 -36.18 -51.43 61.83
C ALA A 163 -35.40 -51.12 60.53
N VAL A 164 -36.09 -50.71 59.47
CA VAL A 164 -35.46 -50.30 58.20
C VAL A 164 -34.60 -49.07 58.41
N LYS A 165 -35.09 -48.07 59.16
CA LYS A 165 -34.32 -46.85 59.45
C LYS A 165 -33.07 -47.15 60.29
N ALA A 166 -33.16 -48.05 61.29
CA ALA A 166 -32.02 -48.48 62.08
C ALA A 166 -30.97 -49.29 61.29
N ALA A 167 -31.33 -49.86 60.15
CA ALA A 167 -30.42 -50.55 59.25
C ALA A 167 -29.83 -49.66 58.14
N MET A 168 -30.40 -48.45 57.93
CA MET A 168 -29.91 -47.45 56.97
C MET A 168 -29.07 -46.33 57.62
N GLU A 169 -29.04 -46.25 58.95
CA GLU A 169 -28.00 -45.51 59.71
C GLU A 169 -26.66 -46.25 59.69
#